data_AF-A0A533ZWN5-F1
#
_entry.id   AF-A0A533ZWN5-F1
#
_cell.length_a   1.000
_cell.length_b   1.000
_cell.length_c   1.000
_cell.angle_alpha   90.00
_cell.angle_beta   90.00
_cell.angle_gamma   90.00
#
_symmetry.space_group_name_H-M   'P 1'
#
loop_
_entity.id
_entity.type
_entity.pdbx_description
1 polymer ?
#
loop_
_entity_poly.entity_id
_entity_poly.type
_entity_poly.pdbx_seq_one_letter_code
_entity_poly.pdbx_strand_id
1 'polypeptide(L)'
;MSVLPGSAAAVTASFVRAESEATCSGVRGATEVADVTFAGQSIVVDPFAPNQTFDVPGVARLVINEQKTSTGGGTQDITVNAIHLTVTAGSVVTAEVIVSSAHSDVQGCPGCPPKPPCSTDFMTGGGWIKVGSGKANFGFNAGFKPNSSTPEIHFNYIDHNSGMQMKATSISVYRQGDTATTRHMEGIAEINGVPGFTYSIDAADNGEPGKNTDSLKISLSNGYSAGGPLEGGNIQLHKPCP
;
A
#
# COMPACT_ATOMS: atom_id res chain seq x y z
N MET A 1 -28.30 20.57 -6.95
CA MET A 1 -26.85 20.79 -7.14
C MET A 1 -26.54 20.84 -8.65
N SER A 2 -25.45 21.50 -9.05
CA SER A 2 -25.00 21.54 -10.45
C SER A 2 -23.48 21.46 -10.51
N VAL A 3 -22.95 20.61 -11.38
CA VAL A 3 -21.52 20.39 -11.63
C VAL A 3 -21.22 20.80 -13.06
N LEU A 4 -20.17 21.62 -13.23
CA LEU A 4 -19.73 22.17 -14.52
C LEU A 4 -20.87 22.79 -15.35
N PRO A 5 -21.65 23.74 -14.78
CA PRO A 5 -22.80 24.32 -15.45
C PRO A 5 -22.41 24.97 -16.78
N GLY A 6 -23.25 24.77 -17.81
CA GLY A 6 -23.01 25.31 -19.16
C GLY A 6 -21.96 24.55 -19.98
N SER A 7 -21.36 23.50 -19.45
CA SER A 7 -20.44 22.63 -20.20
C SER A 7 -21.17 21.45 -20.86
N ALA A 8 -20.52 20.84 -21.87
CA ALA A 8 -20.99 19.60 -22.48
C ALA A 8 -20.94 18.38 -21.53
N ALA A 9 -20.30 18.52 -20.36
CA ALA A 9 -20.22 17.51 -19.30
C ALA A 9 -21.09 17.88 -18.09
N ALA A 10 -21.99 18.86 -18.21
CA ALA A 10 -22.78 19.36 -17.09
C ALA A 10 -23.63 18.24 -16.48
N VAL A 11 -23.63 18.17 -15.15
CA VAL A 11 -24.49 17.27 -14.37
C VAL A 11 -25.34 18.09 -13.42
N THR A 12 -26.65 17.83 -13.38
CA THR A 12 -27.54 18.37 -12.36
C THR A 12 -28.26 17.25 -11.63
N ALA A 13 -28.62 17.49 -10.38
CA ALA A 13 -29.46 16.61 -9.57
C ALA A 13 -30.17 17.44 -8.50
N SER A 14 -31.42 17.14 -8.19
CA SER A 14 -32.17 17.85 -7.14
C SER A 14 -31.82 17.35 -5.74
N PHE A 15 -31.53 16.04 -5.63
CA PHE A 15 -31.10 15.38 -4.41
C PHE A 15 -29.99 14.37 -4.72
N VAL A 16 -29.04 14.24 -3.80
CA VAL A 16 -27.93 13.28 -3.90
C VAL A 16 -27.59 12.79 -2.49
N ARG A 17 -27.63 11.46 -2.30
CA ARG A 17 -27.22 10.78 -1.07
C ARG A 17 -26.43 9.52 -1.44
N ALA A 18 -25.38 9.26 -0.68
CA ALA A 18 -24.65 8.00 -0.68
C ALA A 18 -24.74 7.37 0.71
N GLU A 19 -24.86 6.06 0.75
CA GLU A 19 -24.87 5.24 1.95
C GLU A 19 -23.95 4.05 1.74
N SER A 20 -23.16 3.75 2.76
CA SER A 20 -22.26 2.62 2.81
C SER A 20 -22.41 1.94 4.16
N GLU A 21 -22.37 0.62 4.16
CA GLU A 21 -22.34 -0.22 5.36
C GLU A 21 -21.33 -1.33 5.14
N ALA A 22 -20.44 -1.52 6.12
CA ALA A 22 -19.52 -2.63 6.17
C ALA A 22 -19.79 -3.45 7.44
N THR A 23 -20.01 -4.75 7.26
CA THR A 23 -20.22 -5.70 8.35
C THR A 23 -19.36 -6.94 8.11
N CYS A 24 -19.27 -7.80 9.12
CA CYS A 24 -18.51 -9.03 8.97
C CYS A 24 -19.13 -10.06 8.04
N SER A 25 -20.40 -9.90 7.65
CA SER A 25 -21.05 -10.74 6.64
C SER A 25 -20.99 -10.13 5.23
N GLY A 26 -20.36 -8.97 5.06
CA GLY A 26 -20.17 -8.31 3.77
C GLY A 26 -20.44 -6.81 3.82
N VAL A 27 -20.42 -6.21 2.64
CA VAL A 27 -20.64 -4.77 2.43
C VAL A 27 -21.95 -4.51 1.70
N ARG A 28 -22.56 -3.37 1.97
CA ARG A 28 -23.75 -2.87 1.27
C ARG A 28 -23.53 -1.41 0.93
N GLY A 29 -23.87 -1.05 -0.29
CA GLY A 29 -23.85 0.32 -0.76
C GLY A 29 -25.18 0.67 -1.41
N ALA A 30 -25.62 1.90 -1.24
CA ALA A 30 -26.80 2.41 -1.90
C ALA A 30 -26.66 3.91 -2.15
N THR A 31 -27.37 4.39 -3.16
CA THR A 31 -27.43 5.82 -3.47
C THR A 31 -28.84 6.21 -3.79
N GLU A 32 -29.21 7.43 -3.44
CA GLU A 32 -30.45 8.04 -3.86
C GLU A 32 -30.11 9.33 -4.61
N VAL A 33 -30.52 9.38 -5.87
CA VAL A 33 -30.32 10.53 -6.74
C VAL A 33 -31.65 10.85 -7.43
N ALA A 34 -32.03 12.12 -7.42
CA ALA A 34 -33.29 12.57 -8.00
C ALA A 34 -33.04 13.61 -9.09
N ASP A 35 -33.88 13.56 -10.12
CA ASP A 35 -33.88 14.48 -11.27
C ASP A 35 -32.49 14.67 -11.90
N VAL A 36 -31.76 13.56 -12.08
CA VAL A 36 -30.42 13.58 -12.64
C VAL A 36 -30.49 13.95 -14.12
N THR A 37 -29.74 14.98 -14.51
CA THR A 37 -29.44 15.23 -15.92
C THR A 37 -27.95 15.19 -16.17
N PHE A 38 -27.56 14.70 -17.34
CA PHE A 38 -26.18 14.66 -17.80
C PHE A 38 -26.11 15.12 -19.25
N ALA A 39 -25.25 16.10 -19.53
CA ALA A 39 -25.14 16.74 -20.84
C ALA A 39 -26.50 17.25 -21.38
N GLY A 40 -27.36 17.72 -20.47
CA GLY A 40 -28.70 18.23 -20.77
C GLY A 40 -29.77 17.15 -21.02
N GLN A 41 -29.43 15.86 -20.93
CA GLN A 41 -30.37 14.75 -21.05
C GLN A 41 -30.76 14.21 -19.68
N SER A 42 -32.04 13.90 -19.48
CA SER A 42 -32.51 13.24 -18.26
C SER A 42 -32.01 11.80 -18.22
N ILE A 43 -31.46 11.38 -17.08
CA ILE A 43 -30.96 10.03 -16.87
C ILE A 43 -31.98 9.22 -16.08
N VAL A 44 -32.35 8.06 -16.61
CA VAL A 44 -33.14 7.07 -15.88
C VAL A 44 -32.18 6.21 -15.07
N VAL A 45 -32.25 6.36 -13.75
CA VAL A 45 -31.41 5.61 -12.81
C VAL A 45 -32.16 4.37 -12.33
N ASP A 46 -31.55 3.21 -12.49
CA ASP A 46 -32.04 1.97 -11.85
C ASP A 46 -31.70 2.02 -10.35
N PRO A 47 -32.68 1.98 -9.44
CA PRO A 47 -32.41 2.07 -8.00
C PRO A 47 -31.69 0.84 -7.43
N PHE A 48 -31.59 -0.27 -8.16
CA PHE A 48 -31.01 -1.52 -7.68
C PHE A 48 -29.66 -1.86 -8.32
N ALA A 49 -29.29 -1.22 -9.43
CA ALA A 49 -28.04 -1.51 -10.13
C ALA A 49 -26.88 -0.62 -9.63
N PRO A 50 -25.76 -1.19 -9.16
CA PRO A 50 -24.54 -0.44 -8.91
C PRO A 50 -23.78 -0.16 -10.22
N ASN A 51 -22.87 0.82 -10.19
CA ASN A 51 -21.92 1.15 -11.25
C ASN A 51 -22.56 1.45 -12.62
N GLN A 52 -23.71 2.13 -12.62
CA GLN A 52 -24.39 2.52 -13.85
C GLN A 52 -23.59 3.59 -14.58
N THR A 53 -23.22 3.32 -15.83
CA THR A 53 -22.33 4.19 -16.60
C THR A 53 -23.09 4.84 -17.75
N PHE A 54 -22.87 6.15 -17.94
CA PHE A 54 -23.41 6.96 -19.01
C PHE A 54 -22.28 7.75 -19.65
N ASP A 55 -22.13 7.67 -20.96
CA ASP A 55 -21.00 8.26 -21.67
C ASP A 55 -21.45 9.32 -22.67
N VAL A 56 -20.69 10.41 -22.72
CA VAL A 56 -20.64 11.35 -23.85
C VAL A 56 -19.30 11.11 -24.55
N PRO A 57 -19.27 10.40 -25.69
CA PRO A 57 -18.04 9.96 -26.33
C PRO A 57 -17.02 11.09 -26.52
N GLY A 58 -15.81 10.89 -25.99
CA GLY A 58 -14.69 11.84 -26.11
C GLY A 58 -14.81 13.09 -25.23
N VAL A 59 -15.85 13.21 -24.40
CA VAL A 59 -16.12 14.37 -23.55
C VAL A 59 -16.17 14.00 -22.07
N ALA A 60 -17.01 13.03 -21.69
CA ALA A 60 -17.19 12.70 -20.28
C ALA A 60 -17.85 11.34 -20.06
N ARG A 61 -17.59 10.76 -18.90
CA ARG A 61 -18.26 9.59 -18.36
C ARG A 61 -18.87 9.93 -17.00
N LEU A 62 -20.13 9.61 -16.82
CA LEU A 62 -20.84 9.69 -15.55
C LEU A 62 -21.08 8.28 -15.03
N VAL A 63 -20.68 8.00 -13.80
CA VAL A 63 -21.03 6.78 -13.08
C VAL A 63 -21.96 7.14 -11.92
N ILE A 64 -23.15 6.54 -11.90
CA ILE A 64 -24.13 6.63 -10.82
C ILE A 64 -24.05 5.36 -9.97
N ASN A 65 -24.17 5.52 -8.66
CA ASN A 65 -24.05 4.41 -7.70
C ASN A 65 -22.73 3.65 -7.87
N GLU A 66 -21.61 4.36 -8.01
CA GLU A 66 -20.30 3.72 -8.12
C GLU A 66 -19.97 3.05 -6.78
N GLN A 67 -19.88 1.72 -6.78
CA GLN A 67 -19.50 0.94 -5.62
C GLN A 67 -18.16 0.27 -5.88
N LYS A 68 -17.14 0.72 -5.15
CA LYS A 68 -15.82 0.11 -5.12
C LYS A 68 -15.70 -0.68 -3.83
N THR A 69 -15.49 -1.98 -3.95
CA THR A 69 -15.36 -2.87 -2.80
C THR A 69 -13.98 -3.51 -2.78
N SER A 70 -13.41 -3.64 -1.59
CA SER A 70 -12.21 -4.42 -1.35
C SER A 70 -12.50 -5.40 -0.22
N THR A 71 -12.62 -6.68 -0.57
CA THR A 71 -12.96 -7.73 0.39
C THR A 71 -11.85 -8.77 0.42
N GLY A 72 -11.35 -9.08 1.61
CA GLY A 72 -10.24 -10.02 1.79
C GLY A 72 -9.34 -9.68 2.96
N GLY A 73 -8.55 -10.66 3.40
CA GLY A 73 -7.57 -10.47 4.48
C GLY A 73 -8.20 -9.89 5.74
N GLY A 74 -9.30 -10.48 6.23
CA GLY A 74 -10.00 -10.03 7.44
C GLY A 74 -10.63 -8.63 7.35
N THR A 75 -10.68 -8.02 6.16
CA THR A 75 -11.21 -6.68 5.93
C THR A 75 -12.37 -6.73 4.94
N GLN A 76 -13.39 -5.93 5.22
CA GLN A 76 -14.49 -5.62 4.32
C GLN A 76 -14.48 -4.11 4.15
N ASP A 77 -14.35 -3.62 2.92
CA ASP A 77 -14.24 -2.21 2.60
C ASP A 77 -15.18 -1.88 1.43
N ILE A 78 -15.85 -0.74 1.53
CA ILE A 78 -16.68 -0.20 0.47
C ILE A 78 -16.60 1.33 0.43
N THR A 79 -16.41 1.87 -0.76
CA THR A 79 -16.70 3.28 -1.08
C THR A 79 -17.87 3.33 -2.05
N VAL A 80 -18.85 4.19 -1.74
CA VAL A 80 -20.01 4.46 -2.57
C VAL A 80 -19.98 5.92 -2.98
N ASN A 81 -19.87 6.19 -4.28
CA ASN A 81 -20.02 7.53 -4.84
C ASN A 81 -21.37 7.61 -5.56
N ALA A 82 -22.22 8.54 -5.13
CA ALA A 82 -23.53 8.73 -5.76
C ALA A 82 -23.44 9.24 -7.20
N ILE A 83 -22.53 10.21 -7.42
CA ILE A 83 -22.20 10.75 -8.73
C ILE A 83 -20.68 10.80 -8.84
N HIS A 84 -20.12 10.09 -9.81
CA HIS A 84 -18.71 10.19 -10.20
C HIS A 84 -18.64 10.59 -11.67
N LEU A 85 -18.25 11.85 -11.92
CA LEU A 85 -18.06 12.41 -13.25
C LEU A 85 -16.56 12.46 -13.59
N THR A 86 -16.18 11.85 -14.70
CA THR A 86 -14.84 11.99 -15.30
C THR A 86 -14.97 12.75 -16.61
N VAL A 87 -14.25 13.85 -16.79
CA VAL A 87 -14.23 14.64 -18.03
C VAL A 87 -12.93 14.36 -18.78
N THR A 88 -13.03 14.07 -20.07
CA THR A 88 -11.90 13.76 -20.93
C THR A 88 -11.77 14.75 -22.09
N ALA A 89 -10.54 14.93 -22.55
CA ALA A 89 -10.23 15.54 -23.84
C ALA A 89 -9.47 14.49 -24.66
N GLY A 90 -10.21 13.77 -25.52
CA GLY A 90 -9.70 12.53 -26.13
C GLY A 90 -9.49 11.45 -25.06
N SER A 91 -8.29 10.90 -24.96
CA SER A 91 -7.93 9.85 -23.99
C SER A 91 -7.38 10.39 -22.66
N VAL A 92 -7.26 11.71 -22.51
CA VAL A 92 -6.70 12.34 -21.31
C VAL A 92 -7.84 12.76 -20.39
N VAL A 93 -7.82 12.30 -19.14
CA VAL A 93 -8.72 12.81 -18.09
C VAL A 93 -8.27 14.21 -17.70
N THR A 94 -9.18 15.18 -17.77
CA THR A 94 -8.91 16.61 -17.51
C THR A 94 -9.57 17.11 -16.23
N ALA A 95 -10.64 16.46 -15.79
CA ALA A 95 -11.27 16.72 -14.51
C ALA A 95 -11.96 15.46 -13.97
N GLU A 96 -12.02 15.37 -12.65
CA GLU A 96 -12.76 14.35 -11.91
C GLU A 96 -13.57 15.05 -10.82
N VAL A 97 -14.86 14.75 -10.75
CA VAL A 97 -15.77 15.31 -9.74
C VAL A 97 -16.56 14.18 -9.10
N ILE A 98 -16.49 14.09 -7.78
CA ILE A 98 -17.31 13.18 -6.99
C ILE A 98 -18.28 14.01 -6.15
N VAL A 99 -19.57 13.72 -6.25
CA VAL A 99 -20.61 14.35 -5.43
C VAL A 99 -21.27 13.30 -4.56
N SER A 100 -21.24 13.54 -3.25
CA SER A 100 -21.71 12.64 -2.20
C SER A 100 -21.01 11.28 -2.21
N SER A 101 -20.04 11.13 -1.31
CA SER A 101 -19.28 9.90 -1.10
C SER A 101 -19.50 9.39 0.32
N ALA A 102 -19.74 8.09 0.45
CA ALA A 102 -19.79 7.39 1.73
C ALA A 102 -18.77 6.25 1.71
N HIS A 103 -18.03 6.11 2.81
CA HIS A 103 -17.05 5.04 2.99
C HIS A 103 -17.37 4.29 4.27
N SER A 104 -17.19 2.98 4.23
CA SER A 104 -17.28 2.12 5.40
C SER A 104 -16.33 0.95 5.25
N ASP A 105 -15.65 0.64 6.34
CA ASP A 105 -14.84 -0.54 6.47
C ASP A 105 -15.04 -1.23 7.82
N VAL A 106 -14.77 -2.52 7.85
CA VAL A 106 -14.66 -3.29 9.09
C VAL A 106 -13.48 -4.25 8.98
N GLN A 107 -12.72 -4.35 10.06
CA GLN A 107 -11.54 -5.19 10.18
C GLN A 107 -11.74 -6.23 11.28
N GLY A 108 -11.14 -7.41 11.12
CA GLY A 108 -11.16 -8.48 12.12
C GLY A 108 -12.36 -9.42 12.06
N CYS A 109 -12.98 -9.58 10.89
CA CYS A 109 -14.24 -10.33 10.76
C CYS A 109 -14.10 -11.86 10.80
N PRO A 110 -14.89 -12.58 11.62
CA PRO A 110 -14.94 -14.03 11.63
C PRO A 110 -15.52 -14.57 10.30
N GLY A 111 -14.80 -15.46 9.60
CA GLY A 111 -15.28 -16.11 8.36
C GLY A 111 -14.81 -15.48 7.05
N CYS A 112 -14.12 -14.34 7.08
CA CYS A 112 -13.23 -13.94 5.97
C CYS A 112 -11.92 -14.73 6.10
N PRO A 113 -11.23 -15.13 5.01
CA PRO A 113 -9.88 -15.67 5.14
C PRO A 113 -9.07 -14.64 5.95
N PRO A 114 -8.41 -15.08 7.04
CA PRO A 114 -7.76 -14.16 7.97
C PRO A 114 -6.86 -13.21 7.18
N LYS A 115 -6.80 -11.94 7.61
CA LYS A 115 -5.65 -11.09 7.30
C LYS A 115 -4.44 -11.98 7.55
N PRO A 116 -3.58 -12.28 6.56
CA PRO A 116 -2.34 -12.96 6.86
C PRO A 116 -1.77 -12.19 8.05
N PRO A 117 -1.52 -12.84 9.21
CA PRO A 117 -1.36 -12.14 10.50
C PRO A 117 -0.31 -11.02 10.46
N CYS A 118 0.52 -11.01 9.43
CA CYS A 118 1.61 -10.10 9.19
C CYS A 118 1.39 -9.07 8.06
N SER A 119 0.21 -8.84 7.46
CA SER A 119 0.12 -8.01 6.22
C SER A 119 0.41 -6.51 6.36
N THR A 120 0.92 -6.07 7.50
CA THR A 120 1.50 -4.73 7.69
C THR A 120 2.82 -4.73 8.46
N ASP A 121 3.40 -5.90 8.74
CA ASP A 121 4.70 -6.04 9.40
C ASP A 121 5.80 -5.66 8.40
N PHE A 122 6.33 -4.47 8.56
CA PHE A 122 7.21 -3.84 7.58
C PHE A 122 8.31 -3.04 8.27
N MET A 123 9.53 -3.16 7.78
CA MET A 123 10.68 -2.40 8.26
C MET A 123 11.19 -1.45 7.21
N THR A 124 11.59 -0.26 7.67
CA THR A 124 12.39 0.68 6.89
C THR A 124 13.63 1.04 7.67
N GLY A 125 14.75 1.22 6.99
CA GLY A 125 15.93 1.69 7.69
C GLY A 125 17.03 2.13 6.76
N GLY A 126 17.93 2.91 7.32
CA GLY A 126 19.14 3.34 6.62
C GLY A 126 20.13 3.91 7.59
N GLY A 127 21.41 3.71 7.29
CA GLY A 127 22.46 4.09 8.21
C GLY A 127 23.78 3.45 7.87
N TRP A 128 24.61 3.31 8.90
CA TRP A 128 25.87 2.60 8.81
C TRP A 128 26.25 1.94 10.12
N ILE A 129 26.96 0.82 9.97
CA ILE A 129 27.61 0.10 11.05
C ILE A 129 29.13 0.20 10.88
N LYS A 130 29.86 0.10 11.98
CA LYS A 130 31.31 -0.02 11.94
C LYS A 130 31.72 -1.40 11.42
N VAL A 131 32.66 -1.44 10.49
CA VAL A 131 33.29 -2.68 9.99
C VAL A 131 34.79 -2.44 10.00
N GLY A 132 35.57 -3.26 10.70
CA GLY A 132 37.01 -3.06 10.83
C GLY A 132 37.39 -1.62 11.24
N SER A 133 38.25 -0.98 10.43
CA SER A 133 38.65 0.43 10.57
C SER A 133 37.76 1.42 9.81
N GLY A 134 36.71 0.95 9.14
CA GLY A 134 35.82 1.75 8.30
C GLY A 134 34.35 1.55 8.64
N LYS A 135 33.50 1.75 7.64
CA LYS A 135 32.05 1.69 7.79
C LYS A 135 31.42 0.92 6.64
N ALA A 136 30.28 0.32 6.92
CA ALA A 136 29.40 -0.18 5.89
C ALA A 136 28.05 0.52 5.94
N ASN A 137 27.65 1.06 4.80
CA ASN A 137 26.41 1.79 4.63
C ASN A 137 25.31 0.83 4.15
N PHE A 138 24.09 1.05 4.61
CA PHE A 138 22.94 0.28 4.16
C PHE A 138 21.70 1.16 4.04
N GLY A 139 20.75 0.69 3.23
CA GLY A 139 19.43 1.27 3.10
C GLY A 139 18.46 0.21 2.65
N PHE A 140 17.30 0.15 3.31
CA PHE A 140 16.31 -0.86 3.01
C PHE A 140 14.88 -0.51 3.33
N ASN A 141 14.00 -1.22 2.64
CA ASN A 141 12.64 -1.48 3.05
C ASN A 141 12.35 -2.97 2.85
N ALA A 142 11.67 -3.60 3.80
CA ALA A 142 11.41 -5.03 3.75
C ALA A 142 10.19 -5.42 4.58
N GLY A 143 9.44 -6.41 4.12
CA GLY A 143 8.31 -6.98 4.86
C GLY A 143 7.03 -7.01 4.05
N PHE A 144 5.91 -7.17 4.73
CA PHE A 144 4.61 -7.31 4.09
C PHE A 144 3.96 -5.95 3.88
N LYS A 145 3.62 -5.67 2.63
CA LYS A 145 2.75 -4.54 2.28
C LYS A 145 1.29 -4.84 2.63
N PRO A 146 0.46 -3.81 2.84
CA PRO A 146 -0.98 -3.96 3.00
C PRO A 146 -1.57 -4.90 1.94
N ASN A 147 -2.35 -5.88 2.38
CA ASN A 147 -3.01 -6.87 1.54
C ASN A 147 -2.08 -7.81 0.74
N SER A 148 -0.78 -7.85 1.06
CA SER A 148 0.14 -8.85 0.51
C SER A 148 0.33 -10.03 1.47
N SER A 149 0.33 -11.24 0.94
CA SER A 149 0.75 -12.47 1.65
C SER A 149 2.21 -12.83 1.43
N THR A 150 2.91 -12.11 0.55
CA THR A 150 4.34 -12.31 0.28
C THR A 150 5.13 -11.07 0.71
N PRO A 151 6.23 -11.23 1.47
CA PRO A 151 7.07 -10.11 1.81
C PRO A 151 7.83 -9.63 0.57
N GLU A 152 8.14 -8.34 0.54
CA GLU A 152 9.03 -7.74 -0.46
C GLU A 152 10.31 -7.25 0.21
N ILE A 153 11.37 -7.07 -0.58
CA ILE A 153 12.62 -6.47 -0.10
C ILE A 153 13.25 -5.57 -1.15
N HIS A 154 13.71 -4.41 -0.71
CA HIS A 154 14.77 -3.65 -1.36
C HIS A 154 15.84 -3.39 -0.31
N PHE A 155 16.97 -4.06 -0.41
CA PHE A 155 18.08 -3.91 0.53
C PHE A 155 19.38 -3.73 -0.23
N ASN A 156 20.12 -2.66 0.09
CA ASN A 156 21.44 -2.40 -0.46
C ASN A 156 22.43 -2.21 0.69
N TYR A 157 23.64 -2.74 0.51
CA TYR A 157 24.73 -2.68 1.47
C TYR A 157 26.06 -2.45 0.77
N ILE A 158 26.87 -1.54 1.29
CA ILE A 158 28.18 -1.19 0.75
C ILE A 158 29.19 -1.17 1.88
N ASP A 159 30.16 -2.09 1.86
CA ASP A 159 31.30 -2.07 2.76
C ASP A 159 32.43 -1.24 2.14
N HIS A 160 32.77 -0.11 2.77
CA HIS A 160 33.79 0.80 2.27
C HIS A 160 35.23 0.33 2.50
N ASN A 161 35.48 -0.68 3.33
CA ASN A 161 36.84 -1.26 3.47
C ASN A 161 37.18 -2.17 2.30
N SER A 162 36.23 -3.03 1.91
CA SER A 162 36.43 -4.01 0.83
C SER A 162 35.96 -3.51 -0.53
N GLY A 163 35.14 -2.45 -0.57
CA GLY A 163 34.45 -1.98 -1.77
C GLY A 163 33.28 -2.88 -2.19
N MET A 164 32.94 -3.89 -1.38
CA MET A 164 31.87 -4.83 -1.69
C MET A 164 30.50 -4.15 -1.68
N GLN A 165 29.71 -4.44 -2.70
CA GLN A 165 28.32 -4.03 -2.81
C GLN A 165 27.45 -5.27 -2.82
N MET A 166 26.46 -5.32 -1.93
CA MET A 166 25.46 -6.38 -1.88
C MET A 166 24.09 -5.76 -2.12
N LYS A 167 23.29 -6.42 -2.94
CA LYS A 167 21.88 -6.10 -3.18
C LYS A 167 21.04 -7.35 -2.99
N ALA A 168 20.01 -7.28 -2.14
CA ALA A 168 19.02 -8.35 -2.06
C ALA A 168 18.12 -8.32 -3.32
N THR A 169 17.89 -9.49 -3.92
CA THR A 169 17.08 -9.64 -5.14
C THR A 169 15.82 -10.46 -4.91
N SER A 170 15.76 -11.20 -3.80
CA SER A 170 14.55 -11.90 -3.35
C SER A 170 14.53 -11.98 -1.83
N ILE A 171 13.36 -12.28 -1.27
CA ILE A 171 13.21 -12.60 0.13
C ILE A 171 12.46 -13.93 0.26
N SER A 172 13.12 -14.94 0.83
CA SER A 172 12.56 -16.27 1.06
C SER A 172 12.16 -16.48 2.52
N VAL A 173 12.74 -15.71 3.43
CA VAL A 173 12.41 -15.72 4.86
C VAL A 173 12.21 -14.27 5.30
N TYR A 174 11.08 -14.02 5.97
CA TYR A 174 10.82 -12.82 6.74
C TYR A 174 10.04 -13.23 7.99
N ARG A 175 10.65 -13.09 9.17
CA ARG A 175 10.05 -13.49 10.46
C ARG A 175 10.58 -12.63 11.60
N GLN A 176 9.96 -12.72 12.78
CA GLN A 176 10.55 -12.19 14.00
C GLN A 176 11.93 -12.83 14.26
N GLY A 177 12.91 -12.00 14.64
CA GLY A 177 14.21 -12.46 15.11
C GLY A 177 14.21 -12.76 16.61
N ASP A 178 15.35 -12.54 17.25
CA ASP A 178 15.56 -12.89 18.68
C ASP A 178 14.70 -12.04 19.64
N THR A 179 14.27 -10.85 19.22
CA THR A 179 13.39 -9.96 20.00
C THR A 179 12.14 -9.58 19.21
N ALA A 180 11.10 -9.11 19.90
CA ALA A 180 9.87 -8.61 19.28
C ALA A 180 10.13 -7.44 18.29
N THR A 181 11.23 -6.69 18.51
CA THR A 181 11.67 -5.57 17.70
C THR A 181 12.62 -5.93 16.55
N THR A 182 13.00 -7.21 16.43
CA THR A 182 13.93 -7.69 15.41
C THR A 182 13.18 -8.39 14.29
N ARG A 183 13.59 -8.18 13.04
CA ARG A 183 13.20 -9.04 11.92
C ARG A 183 14.40 -9.72 11.30
N HIS A 184 14.23 -11.02 11.09
CA HIS A 184 15.16 -11.90 10.42
C HIS A 184 14.75 -12.07 8.96
N MET A 185 15.69 -11.85 8.05
CA MET A 185 15.49 -11.87 6.62
C MET A 185 16.52 -12.74 5.93
N GLU A 186 16.08 -13.65 5.05
CA GLU A 186 16.96 -14.46 4.21
C GLU A 186 16.48 -14.40 2.77
N GLY A 187 17.40 -14.59 1.82
CA GLY A 187 17.07 -14.58 0.41
C GLY A 187 18.29 -14.67 -0.50
N ILE A 188 18.07 -14.39 -1.78
CA ILE A 188 19.12 -14.34 -2.81
C ILE A 188 19.62 -12.91 -2.93
N ALA A 189 20.93 -12.78 -3.18
CA ALA A 189 21.59 -11.51 -3.40
C ALA A 189 22.51 -11.55 -4.63
N GLU A 190 22.77 -10.35 -5.12
CA GLU A 190 23.89 -10.04 -6.00
C GLU A 190 25.01 -9.41 -5.18
N ILE A 191 26.24 -9.85 -5.42
CA ILE A 191 27.44 -9.23 -4.85
C ILE A 191 28.30 -8.69 -6.00
N ASN A 192 28.58 -7.39 -5.98
CA ASN A 192 29.29 -6.68 -7.05
C ASN A 192 28.69 -6.93 -8.44
N GLY A 193 27.35 -7.00 -8.51
CA GLY A 193 26.60 -7.29 -9.73
C GLY A 193 26.60 -8.75 -10.19
N VAL A 194 27.22 -9.66 -9.42
CA VAL A 194 27.22 -11.10 -9.71
C VAL A 194 26.11 -11.78 -8.90
N PRO A 195 25.13 -12.46 -9.54
CA PRO A 195 24.07 -13.16 -8.84
C PRO A 195 24.53 -14.52 -8.30
N GLY A 196 23.68 -15.16 -7.50
CA GLY A 196 23.89 -16.54 -7.02
C GLY A 196 24.38 -16.66 -5.58
N PHE A 197 24.42 -15.54 -4.84
CA PHE A 197 24.73 -15.54 -3.41
C PHE A 197 23.44 -15.59 -2.59
N THR A 198 23.53 -16.10 -1.37
CA THR A 198 22.49 -15.94 -0.35
C THR A 198 22.93 -15.00 0.75
N TYR A 199 21.94 -14.40 1.42
CA TYR A 199 22.13 -13.53 2.57
C TYR A 199 21.25 -13.97 3.75
N SER A 200 21.68 -13.59 4.94
CA SER A 200 20.91 -13.62 6.18
C SER A 200 21.16 -12.31 6.92
N ILE A 201 20.09 -11.59 7.27
CA ILE A 201 20.12 -10.27 7.89
C ILE A 201 19.19 -10.26 9.11
N ASP A 202 19.68 -9.73 10.23
CA ASP A 202 18.85 -9.30 11.36
C ASP A 202 18.88 -7.77 11.44
N ALA A 203 17.71 -7.14 11.46
CA ALA A 203 17.55 -5.71 11.68
C ALA A 203 16.66 -5.48 12.90
N ALA A 204 17.08 -4.63 13.83
CA ALA A 204 16.37 -4.35 15.08
C ALA A 204 16.10 -2.86 15.25
N ASP A 205 14.84 -2.52 15.54
CA ASP A 205 14.38 -1.20 15.96
C ASP A 205 14.24 -1.16 17.48
N ASN A 206 15.25 -0.66 18.19
CA ASN A 206 15.27 -0.69 19.64
C ASN A 206 14.87 0.65 20.27
N GLY A 207 14.31 1.56 19.47
CA GLY A 207 13.80 2.85 19.88
C GLY A 207 14.66 4.03 19.43
N GLU A 208 14.11 5.23 19.61
CA GLU A 208 14.68 6.46 19.07
C GLU A 208 15.46 7.27 20.13
N PRO A 209 16.58 7.92 19.74
CA PRO A 209 17.15 7.93 18.39
C PRO A 209 17.87 6.61 18.05
N GLY A 210 17.80 6.17 16.79
CA GLY A 210 18.34 4.88 16.35
C GLY A 210 19.86 4.73 16.45
N LYS A 211 20.63 5.83 16.47
CA LYS A 211 22.08 5.79 16.70
C LYS A 211 22.39 5.21 18.08
N ASN A 212 23.27 4.21 18.12
CA ASN A 212 23.68 3.42 19.28
C ASN A 212 22.56 2.57 19.91
N THR A 213 21.39 2.51 19.28
CA THR A 213 20.19 1.85 19.81
C THR A 213 19.76 0.72 18.87
N ASP A 214 19.50 1.07 17.61
CA ASP A 214 19.17 0.13 16.55
C ASP A 214 20.40 -0.70 16.17
N SER A 215 20.16 -1.87 15.58
CA SER A 215 21.25 -2.74 15.14
C SER A 215 20.96 -3.41 13.80
N LEU A 216 22.06 -3.76 13.12
CA LEU A 216 22.06 -4.55 11.91
C LEU A 216 23.11 -5.65 12.05
N LYS A 217 22.78 -6.86 11.64
CA LYS A 217 23.72 -7.97 11.43
C LYS A 217 23.48 -8.56 10.06
N ILE A 218 24.55 -8.85 9.33
CA ILE A 218 24.53 -9.41 7.98
C ILE A 218 25.53 -10.56 7.88
N SER A 219 25.12 -11.65 7.24
CA SER A 219 25.95 -12.79 6.86
C SER A 219 25.66 -13.16 5.41
N LEU A 220 26.71 -13.44 4.63
CA LEU A 220 26.63 -13.79 3.22
C LEU A 220 27.26 -15.15 2.96
N SER A 221 26.72 -15.88 1.97
CA SER A 221 27.23 -17.20 1.55
C SER A 221 28.71 -17.23 1.12
N ASN A 222 29.31 -16.10 0.78
CA ASN A 222 30.74 -16.00 0.45
C ASN A 222 31.65 -15.93 1.69
N GLY A 223 31.10 -16.08 2.89
CA GLY A 223 31.83 -16.03 4.16
C GLY A 223 31.93 -14.63 4.77
N TYR A 224 31.41 -13.59 4.11
CA TYR A 224 31.35 -12.26 4.71
C TYR A 224 30.34 -12.20 5.85
N SER A 225 30.73 -11.54 6.94
CA SER A 225 29.83 -11.23 8.05
C SER A 225 30.20 -9.90 8.69
N ALA A 226 29.20 -9.10 9.04
CA ALA A 226 29.36 -7.88 9.81
C ALA A 226 28.13 -7.64 10.68
N GLY A 227 28.28 -6.90 11.77
CA GLY A 227 27.12 -6.52 12.56
C GLY A 227 27.48 -5.69 13.78
N GLY A 228 26.49 -4.96 14.29
CA GLY A 228 26.64 -4.11 15.46
C GLY A 228 25.54 -3.05 15.55
N PRO A 229 25.61 -2.20 16.58
CA PRO A 229 24.73 -1.04 16.69
C PRO A 229 24.99 -0.05 15.55
N LEU A 230 23.97 0.74 15.21
CA LEU A 230 24.12 1.80 14.22
C LEU A 230 24.98 2.93 14.80
N GLU A 231 26.06 3.28 14.10
CA GLU A 231 26.88 4.45 14.46
C GLU A 231 26.32 5.75 13.83
N GLY A 232 25.34 5.59 12.94
CA GLY A 232 24.45 6.66 12.48
C GLY A 232 23.35 6.10 11.57
N GLY A 233 22.18 6.74 11.60
CA GLY A 233 20.99 6.28 10.89
C GLY A 233 19.86 5.91 11.84
N ASN A 234 18.84 5.25 11.29
CA ASN A 234 17.65 4.84 12.01
C ASN A 234 17.00 3.64 11.31
N ILE A 235 16.44 2.72 12.08
CA ILE A 235 15.58 1.62 11.66
C ILE A 235 14.22 1.82 12.32
N GLN A 236 13.15 1.49 11.62
CA GLN A 236 11.79 1.59 12.12
C GLN A 236 11.03 0.33 11.76
N LEU A 237 10.42 -0.29 12.76
CA LEU A 237 9.51 -1.40 12.63
C LEU A 237 8.07 -0.88 12.70
N HIS A 238 7.36 -1.00 11.58
CA HIS A 238 5.99 -0.52 11.43
C HIS A 238 5.03 -1.67 11.69
N LYS A 239 4.05 -1.43 12.57
CA LYS A 239 2.90 -2.33 12.83
C LYS A 239 3.32 -3.81 12.99
N PRO A 240 4.20 -4.12 13.97
CA PRO A 240 4.74 -5.46 14.15
C PRO A 240 3.64 -6.49 14.37
N CYS A 241 3.78 -7.65 13.73
CA CYS A 241 3.02 -8.83 14.09
C CYS A 241 3.50 -9.36 15.46
N PRO A 242 2.59 -9.71 16.39
CA PRO A 242 2.92 -10.45 17.61
C PRO A 242 3.45 -11.85 17.33
#